data_AF-A0AAN7K0G9-F1
#
_entry.id   AF-A0AAN7K0G9-F1
#
_cell.length_a   1.000
_cell.length_b   1.000
_cell.length_c   1.000
_cell.angle_alpha   90.00
_cell.angle_beta   90.00
_cell.angle_gamma   90.00
#
_symmetry.space_group_name_H-M   'P 1'
#
loop_
_entity.id
_entity.type
_entity.pdbx_description
1 polymer ?
#
loop_
_entity_poly.entity_id
_entity_poly.type
_entity_poly.pdbx_seq_one_letter_code
_entity_poly.pdbx_strand_id
1 'polypeptide(L)'
;MADLILGSVVNSITEQVTSLISREIGGAWPAKAELKKLGKTVSAITALLDEAERRQVEDKTIKDWLKKLSDAVYEADDLLDDDYTQIKRRALMGGDRNNRMILLLEQGPL
;
A
#
# COMPACT_ATOMS: atom_id res chain seq x y z
N MET A 1 -24.88 5.07 12.69
CA MET A 1 -23.63 5.53 13.32
C MET A 1 -22.80 4.29 13.26
N ALA A 2 -21.92 4.21 12.26
CA ALA A 2 -20.93 3.16 12.19
C ALA A 2 -20.41 3.02 13.61
N ASP A 3 -20.22 1.79 14.07
CA ASP A 3 -19.21 1.61 15.08
C ASP A 3 -17.99 2.35 14.51
N LEU A 4 -17.65 3.53 15.07
CA LEU A 4 -16.76 4.51 14.43
C LEU A 4 -15.40 3.87 14.10
N ILE A 5 -15.13 2.76 14.79
CA ILE A 5 -14.01 1.83 14.63
C ILE A 5 -14.09 1.04 13.31
N LEU A 6 -15.25 0.52 12.91
CA LEU A 6 -15.40 -0.23 11.65
C LEU A 6 -15.20 0.66 10.42
N GLY A 7 -15.82 1.83 10.42
CA GLY A 7 -15.66 2.80 9.32
C GLY A 7 -14.22 3.26 9.15
N SER A 8 -13.51 3.50 10.27
CA SER A 8 -12.10 3.92 10.20
C SER A 8 -11.17 2.83 9.66
N VAL A 9 -11.41 1.56 10.04
CA VAL A 9 -10.64 0.41 9.54
C VAL A 9 -10.82 0.23 8.03
N VAL A 10 -12.06 0.28 7.55
CA VAL A 10 -12.36 0.15 6.11
C VAL A 10 -11.72 1.28 5.30
N ASN A 11 -11.79 2.52 5.79
CA ASN A 11 -11.17 3.65 5.13
C ASN A 11 -9.64 3.50 5.06
N SER A 12 -9.02 3.10 6.18
CA SER A 12 -7.57 2.85 6.24
C SER A 12 -7.12 1.77 5.25
N ILE A 13 -7.86 0.65 5.14
CA ILE A 13 -7.57 -0.41 4.15
C ILE A 13 -7.71 0.13 2.72
N THR A 14 -8.74 0.92 2.46
CA THR A 14 -9.00 1.50 1.12
C THR A 14 -7.89 2.45 0.69
N GLU A 15 -7.43 3.31 1.59
CA GLU A 15 -6.33 4.24 1.34
C GLU A 15 -5.03 3.50 1.06
N GLN A 16 -4.69 2.49 1.88
CA GLN A 16 -3.48 1.69 1.70
C GLN A 16 -3.50 0.94 0.36
N VAL A 17 -4.58 0.25 0.02
CA VAL A 17 -4.68 -0.46 -1.26
C VAL A 17 -4.62 0.50 -2.46
N THR A 18 -5.20 1.69 -2.35
CA THR A 18 -5.09 2.72 -3.39
C THR A 18 -3.64 3.22 -3.55
N SER A 19 -2.93 3.40 -2.43
CA SER A 19 -1.50 3.73 -2.41
C SER A 19 -0.67 2.65 -3.10
N LEU A 20 -0.90 1.38 -2.75
CA LEU A 20 -0.22 0.22 -3.35
C LEU A 20 -0.41 0.17 -4.88
N ILE A 21 -1.66 0.30 -5.34
CA ILE A 21 -1.97 0.32 -6.78
C ILE A 21 -1.24 1.49 -7.49
N SER A 22 -1.10 2.63 -6.81
CA SER A 22 -0.45 3.82 -7.34
C SER A 22 1.08 3.75 -7.29
N ARG A 23 1.67 3.00 -6.37
CA ARG A 23 3.13 2.76 -6.29
C ARG A 23 3.59 1.75 -7.34
N GLU A 24 2.75 0.78 -7.70
CA GLU A 24 3.04 -0.27 -8.70
C GLU A 24 3.06 0.24 -10.16
N ILE A 25 3.01 1.56 -10.42
CA ILE A 25 2.96 2.13 -11.79
C ILE A 25 4.22 1.75 -12.63
N GLY A 26 5.27 1.17 -12.02
CA GLY A 26 6.45 0.63 -12.71
C GLY A 26 6.73 -0.88 -12.55
N GLY A 27 5.86 -1.66 -11.90
CA GLY A 27 6.12 -3.06 -11.54
C GLY A 27 5.54 -4.13 -12.49
N ALA A 28 5.85 -5.41 -12.22
CA ALA A 28 5.54 -6.53 -13.12
C ALA A 28 4.02 -6.70 -13.31
N TRP A 29 3.59 -6.95 -14.55
CA TRP A 29 2.17 -7.11 -14.94
C TRP A 29 1.31 -7.99 -14.00
N PRO A 30 1.82 -9.12 -13.45
CA PRO A 30 1.05 -9.96 -12.52
C PRO A 30 0.74 -9.27 -11.19
N ALA A 31 1.68 -8.54 -10.59
CA ALA A 31 1.49 -7.87 -9.30
C ALA A 31 0.44 -6.76 -9.39
N LYS A 32 0.47 -5.99 -10.48
CA LYS A 32 -0.55 -4.98 -10.79
C LYS A 32 -1.96 -5.58 -10.92
N ALA A 33 -2.09 -6.77 -11.52
CA ALA A 33 -3.38 -7.43 -11.68
C ALA A 33 -3.97 -7.87 -10.32
N GLU A 34 -3.14 -8.42 -9.43
CA GLU A 34 -3.55 -8.83 -8.08
C GLU A 34 -3.90 -7.61 -7.21
N LEU A 35 -3.11 -6.53 -7.24
CA LEU A 35 -3.45 -5.29 -6.52
C LEU A 35 -4.78 -4.69 -6.99
N LYS A 36 -5.04 -4.69 -8.30
CA LYS A 36 -6.33 -4.22 -8.85
C LYS A 36 -7.50 -5.10 -8.42
N LYS A 37 -7.31 -6.42 -8.32
CA LYS A 37 -8.31 -7.37 -7.83
C LYS A 37 -8.57 -7.16 -6.34
N LEU A 38 -7.52 -6.90 -5.56
CA LEU A 38 -7.62 -6.53 -4.15
C LEU A 38 -8.43 -5.24 -3.97
N GLY A 39 -8.14 -4.19 -4.75
CA GLY A 39 -8.91 -2.93 -4.73
C GLY A 39 -10.41 -3.13 -5.00
N LYS A 40 -10.77 -3.95 -6.01
CA LYS A 40 -12.18 -4.28 -6.28
C LYS A 40 -12.83 -5.03 -5.12
N THR A 41 -12.09 -5.91 -4.48
CA THR A 41 -12.57 -6.70 -3.33
C THR A 41 -12.82 -5.77 -2.15
N VAL A 42 -11.88 -4.88 -1.82
CA VAL A 42 -12.03 -3.80 -0.81
C VAL A 42 -13.30 -2.98 -1.07
N SER A 43 -13.50 -2.46 -2.28
CA SER A 43 -14.71 -1.68 -2.60
C SER A 43 -16.02 -2.46 -2.41
N ALA A 44 -16.04 -3.75 -2.77
CA ALA A 44 -17.24 -4.57 -2.60
C ALA A 44 -17.58 -4.78 -1.12
N ILE A 45 -16.56 -4.93 -0.26
CA ILE A 45 -16.74 -5.08 1.19
C ILE A 45 -17.27 -3.78 1.80
N THR A 46 -16.70 -2.63 1.41
CA THR A 46 -17.17 -1.33 1.86
C THR A 46 -18.66 -1.15 1.56
N ALA A 47 -19.09 -1.53 0.35
CA ALA A 47 -20.50 -1.49 -0.02
C ALA A 47 -21.39 -2.46 0.79
N LEU A 48 -20.90 -3.68 1.06
CA LEU A 48 -21.61 -4.65 1.91
C LEU A 48 -21.72 -4.18 3.36
N LEU A 49 -20.70 -3.51 3.87
CA LEU A 49 -20.66 -2.95 5.22
C LEU A 49 -21.61 -1.77 5.38
N ASP A 50 -21.67 -0.86 4.40
CA ASP A 50 -22.65 0.22 4.38
C ASP A 50 -24.10 -0.33 4.40
N GLU A 51 -24.35 -1.40 3.63
CA GLU A 51 -25.66 -2.07 3.61
C GLU A 51 -25.95 -2.81 4.93
N ALA A 52 -24.94 -3.44 5.53
CA ALA A 52 -25.05 -4.11 6.83
C ALA A 52 -25.29 -3.11 7.98
N GLU A 53 -24.66 -1.93 7.95
CA GLU A 53 -24.91 -0.86 8.91
C GLU A 53 -26.33 -0.32 8.79
N ARG A 54 -26.82 -0.08 7.57
CA ARG A 54 -28.23 0.29 7.34
C ARG A 54 -29.20 -0.70 7.94
N ARG A 55 -28.81 -1.97 8.01
CA ARG A 55 -29.59 -3.08 8.58
C ARG A 55 -29.25 -3.38 10.04
N GLN A 56 -28.36 -2.61 10.68
CA GLN A 56 -27.86 -2.79 12.05
C GLN A 56 -27.31 -4.20 12.35
N VAL A 57 -26.57 -4.77 11.40
CA VAL A 57 -25.95 -6.09 11.57
C VAL A 57 -24.56 -5.91 12.21
N GLU A 58 -24.47 -6.11 13.53
CA GLU A 58 -23.18 -6.27 14.21
C GLU A 58 -22.72 -7.73 14.13
N ASP A 59 -21.80 -8.02 13.20
CA ASP A 59 -21.18 -9.35 13.10
C ASP A 59 -19.70 -9.29 13.48
N LYS A 60 -19.35 -10.00 14.56
CA LYS A 60 -17.96 -10.17 15.00
C LYS A 60 -17.07 -10.80 13.92
N THR A 61 -17.64 -11.63 13.05
CA THR A 61 -16.96 -12.26 11.91
C THR A 61 -16.45 -11.22 10.92
N ILE A 62 -17.21 -10.14 10.71
CA ILE A 62 -16.80 -9.07 9.79
C ILE A 62 -15.65 -8.26 10.39
N LYS A 63 -15.72 -7.95 11.69
CA LYS A 63 -14.60 -7.30 12.42
C LYS A 63 -13.31 -8.11 12.32
N ASP A 64 -13.40 -9.42 12.53
CA ASP A 64 -12.25 -10.33 12.49
C ASP A 64 -11.64 -10.43 11.07
N TRP A 65 -12.50 -10.43 10.06
CA TRP A 65 -12.05 -10.51 8.67
C TRP A 65 -11.44 -9.19 8.17
N LEU A 66 -12.00 -8.04 8.55
CA LEU A 66 -11.40 -6.73 8.26
C LEU A 66 -10.01 -6.58 8.88
N LYS A 67 -9.82 -7.09 10.11
CA LYS A 67 -8.51 -7.08 10.76
C LYS A 67 -7.48 -7.87 9.94
N LYS A 68 -7.83 -9.10 9.53
CA LYS A 68 -6.95 -9.95 8.69
C LYS A 68 -6.63 -9.29 7.34
N LEU A 69 -7.60 -8.61 6.74
CA LEU A 69 -7.39 -7.86 5.50
C LEU A 69 -6.43 -6.69 5.72
N SER A 70 -6.58 -5.95 6.82
CA SER A 70 -5.65 -4.89 7.21
C SER A 70 -4.23 -5.43 7.35
N ASP A 71 -4.04 -6.52 8.10
CA ASP A 71 -2.72 -7.12 8.33
C ASP A 71 -2.04 -7.50 7.00
N ALA A 72 -2.79 -8.11 6.07
CA ALA A 72 -2.26 -8.51 4.77
C ALA A 72 -1.89 -7.31 3.86
N VAL A 73 -2.63 -6.20 3.97
CA VAL A 73 -2.33 -4.98 3.20
C VAL A 73 -1.06 -4.30 3.72
N TYR A 74 -0.86 -4.26 5.04
CA TYR A 74 0.38 -3.76 5.65
C TYR A 74 1.58 -4.62 5.26
N GLU A 75 1.46 -5.94 5.30
CA GLU A 75 2.56 -6.84 4.89
C GLU A 75 2.95 -6.64 3.41
N ALA A 76 1.97 -6.37 2.54
CA ALA A 76 2.23 -6.07 1.13
C ALA A 76 2.93 -4.71 0.93
N ASP A 77 2.59 -3.69 1.74
CA ASP A 77 3.21 -2.36 1.69
C ASP A 77 4.66 -2.39 2.15
N ASP A 78 4.94 -3.10 3.25
CA ASP A 78 6.28 -3.32 3.80
C ASP A 78 7.17 -4.05 2.77
N LEU A 79 6.67 -5.12 2.15
CA LEU A 79 7.41 -5.88 1.15
C LEU A 79 7.79 -5.01 -0.07
N LEU A 80 6.88 -4.15 -0.52
CA LEU A 80 7.13 -3.25 -1.65
C LEU A 80 8.12 -2.13 -1.30
N ASP A 81 8.10 -1.64 -0.05
CA ASP A 81 9.10 -0.68 0.44
C ASP A 81 10.51 -1.30 0.55
N ASP A 82 10.60 -2.55 0.98
CA ASP A 82 11.86 -3.28 1.02
C ASP A 82 12.44 -3.51 -0.37
N ASP A 83 11.60 -3.90 -1.34
CA ASP A 83 12.03 -4.05 -2.74
C ASP A 83 12.50 -2.72 -3.35
N TYR A 84 11.78 -1.63 -3.12
CA TYR A 84 12.19 -0.29 -3.57
C TYR A 84 13.54 0.12 -2.95
N THR A 85 13.71 -0.14 -1.65
CA THR A 85 14.96 0.14 -0.93
C THR A 85 16.13 -0.68 -1.48
N GLN A 86 15.91 -1.96 -1.81
CA GLN A 86 16.93 -2.82 -2.40
C GLN A 86 17.30 -2.37 -3.82
N ILE A 87 16.34 -2.00 -4.66
CA ILE A 87 16.59 -1.46 -6.00
C ILE A 87 17.43 -0.19 -5.91
N LYS A 88 17.04 0.76 -5.05
CA LYS A 88 17.79 2.00 -4.81
C LYS A 88 19.21 1.72 -4.31
N ARG A 89 19.38 0.78 -3.38
CA ARG A 89 20.69 0.38 -2.86
C ARG A 89 21.59 -0.23 -3.95
N ARG A 90 21.04 -1.09 -4.82
CA ARG A 90 21.77 -1.64 -5.98
C ARG A 90 22.16 -0.56 -6.97
N ALA A 91 21.29 0.41 -7.24
CA ALA A 91 21.62 1.55 -8.10
C ALA A 91 22.75 2.42 -7.52
N LEU A 92 22.77 2.63 -6.20
CA LEU A 92 23.83 3.38 -5.52
C LEU A 92 25.16 2.61 -5.45
N MET A 93 25.13 1.29 -5.28
CA MET A 93 26.34 0.46 -5.20
C MET A 93 26.86 -0.01 -6.57
N GLY A 94 26.04 0.04 -7.62
CA GLY A 94 26.43 -0.25 -9.01
C GLY A 94 27.06 0.92 -9.75
N GLY A 95 27.30 2.04 -9.06
CA GLY A 95 27.98 3.22 -9.59
C GLY A 95 29.46 2.96 -9.84
N ASP A 96 29.80 2.88 -11.12
CA ASP A 96 31.12 2.85 -11.72
C ASP A 96 32.20 3.63 -10.94
N ARG A 97 33.39 3.01 -10.80
CA ARG A 97 34.54 3.53 -10.01
C ARG A 97 35.17 4.80 -10.61
N ASN A 98 34.62 5.39 -11.67
CA ASN A 98 35.29 6.43 -12.43
C ASN A 98 34.60 7.80 -12.45
N ASN A 99 33.66 8.10 -11.54
CA ASN A 99 32.99 9.42 -11.53
C ASN A 99 32.98 10.15 -10.17
N ARG A 100 34.00 9.94 -9.33
CA ARG A 100 34.17 10.67 -8.06
C ARG A 100 34.41 12.19 -8.19
N MET A 101 34.46 12.74 -9.40
CA MET A 101 34.79 14.16 -9.62
C MET A 101 33.59 15.08 -9.87
N ILE A 102 32.37 14.58 -10.08
CA ILE A 102 31.23 15.44 -10.47
C ILE A 102 30.29 15.82 -9.31
N LEU A 103 30.38 15.18 -8.14
CA LEU A 103 29.54 15.56 -6.98
C LEU A 103 30.18 16.62 -6.05
N LEU A 104 31.33 17.19 -6.41
CA LEU A 104 32.01 18.23 -5.61
C LEU A 104 31.89 19.65 -6.19
N LEU A 105 31.10 19.87 -7.25
CA LEU A 105 30.98 21.18 -7.90
C LEU A 105 29.59 21.84 -7.79
N GLU A 106 28.77 21.46 -6.80
CA GLU A 106 27.58 22.22 -6.45
C GLU A 106 27.60 22.80 -5.03
N GLN A 107 28.79 22.90 -4.44
CA GLN A 107 29.05 23.84 -3.36
C GLN A 107 30.28 24.67 -3.73
N GLY A 108 30.07 25.65 -4.61
CA GLY A 108 31.02 26.73 -4.82
C GLY A 108 31.04 27.66 -3.59
N PRO A 109 32.22 28.15 -3.14
CA PRO A 109 32.32 28.99 -1.95
C PRO A 109 32.10 30.47 -2.29
N LEU A 110 31.20 31.12 -1.56
CA LEU A 110 31.45 32.26 -0.65
C LEU A 110 30.12 32.75 -0.07
#